data_AF-A0A224Y427-F1
#
_entry.id   AF-A0A224Y427-F1
#
_cell.length_a   1.000
_cell.length_b   1.000
_cell.length_c   1.000
_cell.angle_alpha   90.00
_cell.angle_beta   90.00
_cell.angle_gamma   90.00
#
_symmetry.space_group_name_H-M   'P 1'
#
loop_
_entity.id
_entity.type
_entity.pdbx_description
1 polymer ?
#
loop_
_entity_poly.entity_id
_entity_poly.type
_entity_poly.pdbx_seq_one_letter_code
_entity_poly.pdbx_strand_id
1 'polypeptide(L)'
;MRPGGRLFLTSLEPLVILEICTSYQLAYFSSRTAVLRMETSEVRRDVTRGCPQGSCCGPGYWNIQFDSLLKINYPENAEVVAYA
;
A
#
# COMPACT_ATOMS: atom_id res chain seq x y z
N MET A 1 16.80 21.76 19.25
CA MET A 1 15.33 21.87 19.05
C MET A 1 15.11 22.24 17.59
N ARG A 2 14.73 21.30 16.71
CA ARG A 2 14.45 21.59 15.29
C ARG A 2 12.94 21.90 15.15
N PRO A 3 12.53 22.97 14.46
CA PRO A 3 11.11 23.28 14.31
C PRO A 3 10.45 22.18 13.46
N GLY A 4 9.34 21.64 13.94
CA GLY A 4 8.57 20.60 13.25
C GLY A 4 8.01 21.13 11.94
N GLY A 5 8.46 20.53 10.83
CA GLY A 5 7.82 20.66 9.53
C GLY A 5 6.46 19.98 9.57
N ARG A 6 5.42 20.75 9.88
CA ARG A 6 4.03 20.33 9.70
C ARG A 6 3.82 20.15 8.20
N LEU A 7 3.58 18.91 7.75
CA LEU A 7 3.39 18.55 6.35
C LEU A 7 2.34 19.48 5.70
N PHE A 8 2.73 20.17 4.62
CA PHE A 8 1.94 21.16 3.87
C PHE A 8 0.62 20.65 3.27
N LEU A 9 0.31 19.36 3.41
CA LEU A 9 -0.84 18.72 2.76
C LEU A 9 -2.18 19.15 3.37
N THR A 10 -2.22 19.61 4.62
CA THR A 10 -3.48 20.00 5.29
C THR A 10 -4.07 21.32 4.80
N SER A 11 -3.33 22.08 3.99
CA SER A 11 -3.78 23.35 3.39
C SER A 11 -4.23 23.18 1.94
N LEU A 12 -4.17 21.97 1.39
CA LEU A 12 -4.52 21.70 -0.01
C LEU A 12 -6.00 21.36 -0.14
N GLU A 13 -6.57 21.71 -1.30
CA GLU A 13 -7.93 21.31 -1.67
C GLU A 13 -8.05 19.77 -1.73
N PRO A 14 -9.20 19.19 -1.32
CA PRO A 14 -9.39 17.73 -1.27
C PRO A 14 -9.08 17.01 -2.59
N LEU A 15 -9.41 17.62 -3.73
CA LEU A 15 -9.13 17.06 -5.05
C LEU A 15 -7.62 16.95 -5.32
N VAL A 16 -6.85 17.97 -4.92
CA VAL A 16 -5.39 17.98 -5.09
C VAL A 16 -4.75 16.91 -4.21
N ILE A 17 -5.26 16.72 -2.99
CA ILE A 17 -4.80 15.64 -2.10
C ILE A 17 -5.05 14.28 -2.75
N LEU A 18 -6.23 14.08 -3.34
CA LEU A 18 -6.59 12.82 -4.01
C LEU A 18 -5.68 12.52 -5.21
N GLU A 19 -5.42 13.51 -6.06
CA GLU A 19 -4.49 13.36 -7.19
C GLU A 19 -3.08 12.99 -6.72
N ILE A 20 -2.58 13.67 -5.69
CA ILE A 20 -1.28 13.39 -5.09
C ILE A 20 -1.23 11.96 -4.55
N CYS A 21 -2.20 11.55 -3.73
CA CYS A 21 -2.29 10.19 -3.17
C CYS A 21 -2.33 9.13 -4.28
N THR A 22 -3.10 9.38 -5.34
CA THR A 22 -3.20 8.47 -6.49
C THR A 22 -1.86 8.35 -7.21
N SER A 23 -1.17 9.47 -7.44
CA SER A 23 0.15 9.46 -8.07
C SER A 23 1.18 8.67 -7.25
N TYR A 24 1.20 8.84 -5.93
CA TYR A 24 2.07 8.08 -5.03
C TYR A 24 1.75 6.59 -5.03
N GLN A 25 0.46 6.22 -5.08
CA GLN A 25 0.06 4.83 -5.19
C GLN A 25 0.54 4.20 -6.50
N LEU A 26 0.35 4.89 -7.64
CA LEU A 26 0.83 4.41 -8.93
C LEU A 26 2.36 4.24 -8.91
N ALA A 27 3.09 5.20 -8.38
CA ALA A 27 4.54 5.11 -8.22
C ALA A 27 4.94 3.94 -7.32
N TYR A 28 4.25 3.74 -6.19
CA TYR A 28 4.53 2.65 -5.25
C TYR A 28 4.41 1.27 -5.91
N PHE A 29 3.46 1.05 -6.81
CA PHE A 29 3.27 -0.25 -7.47
C PHE A 29 4.00 -0.42 -8.81
N SER A 30 4.64 0.63 -9.33
CA SER A 30 5.29 0.62 -10.64
C SER A 30 6.76 0.19 -10.58
N SER A 31 7.22 -0.53 -11.60
CA SER A 31 8.65 -0.81 -11.86
C SER A 31 9.44 -1.31 -10.65
N ARG A 32 8.90 -2.31 -9.95
CA ARG A 32 9.50 -2.87 -8.74
C ARG A 32 10.33 -4.11 -9.03
N THR A 33 11.48 -4.23 -8.39
CA THR A 33 12.35 -5.41 -8.47
C THR A 33 12.71 -5.88 -7.05
N ALA A 34 12.54 -7.17 -6.78
CA ALA A 34 13.08 -7.83 -5.60
C ALA A 34 14.49 -8.33 -5.90
N VAL A 35 15.41 -8.09 -4.97
CA VAL A 35 16.81 -8.51 -5.09
C VAL A 35 17.17 -9.38 -3.90
N LEU A 36 17.60 -10.61 -4.17
CA LEU A 36 18.23 -11.49 -3.19
C LEU A 36 19.73 -11.49 -3.45
N ARG A 37 20.51 -10.99 -2.50
CA ARG A 37 21.97 -10.96 -2.58
C ARG A 37 22.57 -11.91 -1.55
N MET A 38 23.41 -12.80 -2.03
CA MET A 38 24.28 -13.69 -1.24
C MET A 38 25.74 -13.26 -1.46
N GLU A 39 26.67 -13.88 -0.75
CA GLU A 39 28.09 -13.51 -0.81
C GLU A 39 28.67 -13.53 -2.24
N THR A 40 28.28 -14.51 -3.07
CA THR A 40 28.82 -14.69 -4.43
C THR A 40 27.79 -14.56 -5.55
N SER A 41 26.51 -14.37 -5.23
CA SER A 41 25.44 -14.42 -6.22
C SER A 41 24.34 -13.40 -5.93
N GLU A 42 23.74 -12.87 -7.00
CA GLU A 42 22.57 -11.99 -6.93
C GLU A 42 21.47 -12.53 -7.84
N VAL A 43 20.24 -12.57 -7.32
CA VAL A 43 19.04 -12.91 -8.10
C VAL A 43 18.11 -11.71 -8.07
N ARG A 44 17.65 -11.28 -9.25
CA ARG A 44 16.68 -10.20 -9.42
C ARG A 44 15.38 -10.75 -9.99
N ARG A 45 14.25 -10.25 -9.50
CA ARG A 45 12.92 -10.60 -10.01
C ARG A 45 12.02 -9.37 -10.03
N ASP A 46 11.32 -9.17 -11.14
CA ASP A 46 10.31 -8.12 -11.22
C ASP A 46 9.09 -8.49 -10.38
N VAL A 47 8.61 -7.52 -9.60
CA VAL A 47 7.51 -7.67 -8.65
C VAL A 47 6.27 -7.00 -9.23
N THR A 48 5.40 -7.82 -9.81
CA THR A 48 4.17 -7.35 -10.45
C THR A 48 2.96 -7.33 -9.52
N ARG A 49 3.08 -7.88 -8.30
CA ARG A 49 1.95 -8.07 -7.35
C ARG A 49 2.36 -7.90 -5.90
N GLY A 50 1.37 -7.64 -5.04
CA GLY A 50 1.53 -7.54 -3.59
C GLY A 50 2.30 -6.29 -3.13
N CYS A 51 2.52 -6.18 -1.82
CA CYS A 51 3.34 -5.16 -1.19
C CYS A 51 4.61 -5.81 -0.58
N PRO A 52 5.77 -5.12 -0.53
CA PRO A 52 6.92 -5.59 0.22
C PRO A 52 6.60 -5.78 1.70
N GLN A 53 6.99 -6.92 2.27
CA GLN A 53 6.84 -7.18 3.70
C GLN A 53 7.66 -6.17 4.51
N GLY A 54 7.08 -5.62 5.58
CA GLY A 54 7.70 -4.58 6.39
C GLY A 54 7.54 -3.15 5.85
N SER A 55 6.89 -2.96 4.70
CA SER A 55 6.55 -1.62 4.22
C SER A 55 5.46 -0.97 5.08
N CYS A 56 5.60 0.33 5.38
CA CYS A 56 4.63 1.07 6.17
C CYS A 56 3.26 1.22 5.49
N CYS A 57 3.25 1.33 4.16
CA CYS A 57 2.02 1.44 3.37
C CYS A 57 1.32 0.09 3.16
N GLY A 58 2.04 -1.04 3.32
CA GLY A 58 1.53 -2.37 3.06
C GLY A 58 0.20 -2.66 3.77
N PRO A 59 0.10 -2.56 5.10
CA PRO A 59 -1.14 -2.81 5.84
C PRO A 59 -2.34 -1.99 5.35
N GLY A 60 -2.12 -0.71 5.01
CA GLY A 60 -3.18 0.16 4.47
C GLY A 60 -3.68 -0.31 3.11
N TYR A 61 -2.76 -0.68 2.21
CA TYR A 61 -3.14 -1.20 0.89
C TYR A 61 -3.83 -2.56 0.97
N TRP A 62 -3.46 -3.43 1.92
CA TRP A 62 -4.18 -4.68 2.17
C TRP A 62 -5.64 -4.42 2.57
N ASN A 63 -5.88 -3.50 3.51
CA ASN A 63 -7.25 -3.15 3.91
C ASN A 63 -8.08 -2.61 2.74
N ILE A 64 -7.51 -1.71 1.91
CA ILE A 64 -8.18 -1.18 0.72
C ILE A 64 -8.51 -2.30 -0.28
N GLN A 65 -7.56 -3.21 -0.52
CA GLN A 65 -7.74 -4.30 -1.48
C GLN A 65 -8.86 -5.27 -1.05
N PHE A 66 -9.02 -5.51 0.25
CA PHE A 66 -10.01 -6.44 0.79
C PHE A 66 -11.36 -5.80 1.13
N ASP A 67 -11.46 -4.47 1.17
CA ASP A 67 -12.70 -3.76 1.53
C ASP A 67 -13.91 -4.19 0.69
N SER A 68 -13.74 -4.34 -0.63
CA SER A 68 -14.83 -4.79 -1.50
C SER A 68 -15.23 -6.24 -1.25
N LEU A 69 -14.27 -7.12 -0.94
CA LEU A 69 -14.53 -8.51 -0.60
C LEU A 69 -15.35 -8.62 0.69
N LEU A 70 -15.07 -7.78 1.69
CA LEU A 70 -15.80 -7.78 2.95
C LEU A 70 -17.24 -7.25 2.83
N LYS A 71 -17.57 -6.57 1.72
CA LYS A 71 -18.89 -5.96 1.47
C LYS A 71 -19.77 -6.74 0.50
N ILE A 72 -19.34 -7.92 0.03
CA ILE A 72 -20.19 -8.76 -0.80
C ILE A 72 -21.36 -9.34 0.02
N ASN A 73 -22.40 -9.82 -0.67
CA ASN A 73 -23.49 -10.52 -0.01
C ASN A 73 -23.02 -11.93 0.39
N TYR A 74 -22.97 -12.18 1.70
CA TYR A 74 -22.73 -13.50 2.27
C TYR A 74 -24.07 -14.19 2.61
N PRO A 75 -24.09 -15.53 2.69
CA PRO A 75 -25.28 -16.27 3.14
C PRO A 75 -25.76 -15.81 4.52
N GLU A 76 -27.07 -15.88 4.80
CA GLU A 76 -27.68 -15.38 6.05
C GLU A 76 -27.09 -15.98 7.34
N ASN A 77 -26.50 -17.18 7.26
CA ASN A 77 -25.90 -17.87 8.41
C ASN A 77 -24.36 -17.86 8.37
N ALA A 78 -23.75 -16.87 7.73
CA ALA A 78 -22.31 -16.69 7.68
C ALA A 78 -21.87 -15.49 8.53
N GLU A 79 -20.83 -15.69 9.34
CA GLU A 79 -20.12 -14.62 10.04
C GLU A 79 -18.82 -14.29 9.29
N VAL A 80 -18.60 -13.00 9.01
CA VAL A 80 -17.41 -12.53 8.30
C VAL A 80 -16.47 -11.88 9.29
N VAL A 81 -15.27 -12.44 9.43
CA VAL A 81 -14.21 -11.92 10.29
C VAL A 81 -12.96 -11.70 9.44
N ALA A 82 -12.32 -10.54 9.58
CA ALA A 82 -11.08 -10.19 8.89
C ALA A 82 -10.00 -9.79 9.90
N TYR A 83 -8.80 -10.34 9.74
CA TYR A 83 -7.63 -10.05 10.58
C TYR A 83 -6.35 -10.25 9.75
N ALA A 84 -5.38 -9.34 9.90
CA ALA A 84 -4.11 -9.36 9.16
C ALA A 84 -2.98 -8.73 10.01
#